data_AF-A0A951RLT9-F1
#
_entry.id   AF-A0A951RLT9-F1
#
_cell.length_a   1.000
_cell.length_b   1.000
_cell.length_c   1.000
_cell.angle_alpha   90.00
_cell.angle_beta   90.00
_cell.angle_gamma   90.00
#
_symmetry.space_group_name_H-M   'P 1'
#
loop_
_entity.id
_entity.type
_entity.pdbx_description
1 polymer ?
#
loop_
_entity_poly.entity_id
_entity_poly.type
_entity_poly.pdbx_seq_one_letter_code
_entity_poly.pdbx_strand_id
1 'polypeptide(L)'
;MKAIFSKRIKSARITANLSLRELSERMNAIVSHNAIKKYEDGLMTPDSRVLINLAKALNVKPDYFFRPFTVDIGNVEFRKKSRLPKKSLSSIRETVTNAIERYVELEQFLNVSADFHNPIKDNLIRNGEDVENAVLHLLNEWKAGLNALPNVIELLEDKEIKVIEIEDRDEFDGLSGWANDSIPVIVVNKSFPIERKRLTVLHELAHLLLSFHPDLDQKTKERLCYRFAGAVLIPKETFFEEMGENRSRISLPELIAIKETYGISIQAIMARARDLGVISEERFIHFRKWMNFSEERRKELGMGEYIGREYSSRFKQLLYRAASEEIISMSKAANLANIKLAEFRDELVAI
;
A
#
# COMPACT_ATOMS: atom_id res chain seq x y z
N MET A 1 27.37 0.70 18.17
CA MET A 1 26.18 0.95 19.00
C MET A 1 25.71 2.41 18.96
N LYS A 2 26.55 3.41 19.29
CA LYS A 2 26.17 4.85 19.30
C LYS A 2 25.60 5.37 17.97
N ALA A 3 26.20 4.98 16.84
CA ALA A 3 25.74 5.36 15.50
C ALA A 3 24.40 4.70 15.08
N ILE A 4 24.11 3.50 15.60
CA ILE A 4 22.84 2.80 15.35
C ILE A 4 21.73 3.54 16.11
N PHE A 5 21.98 3.79 17.40
CA PHE A 5 21.06 4.54 18.26
C PHE A 5 20.67 5.89 17.67
N SER A 6 21.67 6.68 17.25
CA SER A 6 21.45 8.03 16.73
C SER A 6 20.63 8.05 15.43
N LYS A 7 20.84 7.09 14.53
CA LYS A 7 20.02 6.93 13.32
C LYS A 7 18.61 6.44 13.64
N ARG A 8 18.46 5.46 14.54
CA ARG A 8 17.15 4.89 14.91
C ARG A 8 16.26 5.91 15.64
N ILE A 9 16.80 6.72 16.56
CA ILE A 9 15.99 7.76 17.22
C ILE A 9 15.50 8.81 16.21
N LYS A 10 16.35 9.24 15.26
CA LYS A 10 15.95 10.15 14.18
C LYS A 10 14.85 9.55 13.31
N SER A 11 15.04 8.29 12.89
CA SER A 11 14.08 7.49 12.13
C SER A 11 12.72 7.43 12.84
N ALA A 12 12.69 6.97 14.10
CA ALA A 12 11.46 6.88 14.88
C ALA A 12 10.76 8.24 15.04
N ARG A 13 11.51 9.33 15.23
CA ARG A 13 10.92 10.68 15.32
C ARG A 13 10.27 11.10 14.00
N ILE A 14 10.93 10.83 12.87
CA ILE A 14 10.40 11.14 11.54
C ILE A 14 9.15 10.29 11.26
N THR A 15 9.17 8.99 11.54
CA THR A 15 8.01 8.08 11.45
C THR A 15 6.83 8.54 12.32
N ALA A 16 7.10 9.08 13.51
CA ALA A 16 6.06 9.64 14.38
C ALA A 16 5.55 11.01 13.90
N ASN A 17 6.05 11.53 12.77
CA ASN A 17 5.77 12.84 12.22
C ASN A 17 6.02 13.99 13.23
N LEU A 18 7.04 13.87 14.09
CA LEU A 18 7.38 14.84 15.14
C LEU A 18 8.60 15.69 14.78
N SER A 19 8.56 16.97 15.12
CA SER A 19 9.72 17.85 15.21
C SER A 19 10.50 17.57 16.51
N LEU A 20 11.72 18.09 16.61
CA LEU A 20 12.52 17.97 17.83
C LEU A 20 11.83 18.62 19.05
N ARG A 21 11.07 19.71 18.84
CA ARG A 21 10.31 20.37 19.89
C ARG A 21 9.07 19.57 20.28
N GLU A 22 8.31 19.10 19.31
CA GLU A 22 7.13 18.26 19.56
C GLU A 22 7.50 16.97 20.29
N LEU A 23 8.65 16.33 19.97
CA LEU A 23 9.13 15.17 20.73
C LEU A 23 9.51 15.54 22.17
N SER A 24 10.20 16.67 22.37
CA SER A 24 10.54 17.16 23.72
C SER A 24 9.29 17.40 24.55
N GLU A 25 8.27 18.05 23.98
CA GLU A 25 6.99 18.32 24.62
C GLU A 25 6.22 17.03 24.92
N ARG A 26 6.18 16.07 23.98
CA ARG A 26 5.54 14.76 24.17
C ARG A 26 6.21 13.92 25.26
N MET A 27 7.49 14.17 25.51
CA MET A 27 8.23 13.61 26.64
C MET A 27 8.05 14.42 27.94
N ASN A 28 7.09 15.34 28.01
CA ASN A 28 6.89 16.27 29.14
C ASN A 28 8.15 17.06 29.50
N ALA A 29 8.91 17.48 28.48
CA ALA A 29 10.16 18.24 28.63
C ALA A 29 11.22 17.59 29.55
N ILE A 30 11.19 16.26 29.73
CA ILE A 30 12.22 15.51 30.47
C ILE A 30 13.62 15.80 29.91
N VAL A 31 13.72 16.01 28.60
CA VAL A 31 14.91 16.48 27.90
C VAL A 31 14.55 17.59 26.91
N SER A 32 15.48 18.51 26.66
CA SER A 32 15.28 19.60 25.69
C SER A 32 15.41 19.12 24.25
N HIS A 33 14.81 19.84 23.31
CA HIS A 33 14.98 19.59 21.87
C HIS A 33 16.47 19.60 21.42
N ASN A 34 17.32 20.39 22.08
CA ASN A 34 18.77 20.41 21.84
C ASN A 34 19.45 19.12 22.33
N ALA A 35 19.01 18.56 23.47
CA ALA A 35 19.48 17.27 23.94
C ALA A 35 19.06 16.14 22.97
N ILE A 36 17.81 16.16 22.49
CA ILE A 36 17.32 15.23 21.46
C ILE A 36 18.16 15.32 20.19
N LYS A 37 18.45 16.54 19.72
CA LYS A 37 19.33 16.75 18.57
C LYS A 37 20.72 16.13 18.78
N LYS A 38 21.32 16.33 19.96
CA LYS A 38 22.60 15.69 20.31
C LYS A 38 22.53 14.16 20.33
N TYR A 39 21.38 13.58 20.66
CA TYR A 39 21.16 12.12 20.53
C TYR A 39 21.13 11.69 19.06
N GLU A 40 20.40 12.41 18.20
CA GLU A 40 20.31 12.16 16.75
C GLU A 40 21.64 12.35 16.02
N ASP A 41 22.45 13.30 16.47
CA ASP A 41 23.79 13.58 15.93
C ASP A 41 24.85 12.62 16.50
N GLY A 42 24.48 11.71 17.42
CA GLY A 42 25.41 10.77 18.05
C GLY A 42 26.44 11.45 18.95
N LEU A 43 26.16 12.66 19.42
CA LEU A 43 27.02 13.43 20.32
C LEU A 43 26.79 13.04 21.79
N MET A 44 25.58 12.61 22.14
CA MET A 44 25.18 12.25 23.49
C MET A 44 24.41 10.92 23.51
N THR A 45 24.32 10.26 24.66
CA THR A 45 23.51 9.05 24.87
C THR A 45 22.55 9.26 26.04
N PRO A 46 21.28 8.84 25.92
CA PRO A 46 20.34 8.94 27.03
C PRO A 46 20.65 7.92 28.12
N ASP A 47 20.23 8.22 29.36
CA ASP A 47 20.13 7.21 30.41
C ASP A 47 18.88 6.32 30.22
N SER A 48 18.74 5.29 31.05
CA SER A 48 17.62 4.34 30.98
C SER A 48 16.25 4.98 31.15
N ARG A 49 16.14 6.03 32.00
CA ARG A 49 14.88 6.74 32.23
C ARG A 49 14.48 7.51 30.96
N VAL A 50 15.42 8.23 30.35
CA VAL A 50 15.20 8.98 29.12
C VAL A 50 14.88 8.04 27.96
N LEU A 51 15.58 6.91 27.84
CA LEU A 51 15.35 5.88 26.83
C LEU A 51 13.91 5.32 26.88
N ILE A 52 13.40 4.98 28.07
CA ILE A 52 12.03 4.48 28.25
C ILE A 52 11.00 5.55 27.85
N ASN A 53 11.26 6.81 28.18
CA ASN A 53 10.36 7.91 27.80
C ASN A 53 10.40 8.19 26.29
N LEU A 54 11.56 8.08 25.64
CA LEU A 54 11.68 8.14 24.19
C LEU A 54 10.86 7.03 23.52
N ALA A 55 11.02 5.78 23.97
CA ALA A 55 10.26 4.64 23.46
C ALA A 55 8.74 4.88 23.54
N LYS A 56 8.26 5.33 24.70
CA LYS A 56 6.84 5.66 24.92
C LYS A 56 6.36 6.81 24.03
N ALA A 57 7.11 7.92 23.98
CA ALA A 57 6.73 9.09 23.20
C ALA A 57 6.71 8.82 21.69
N LEU A 58 7.60 7.95 21.22
CA LEU A 58 7.71 7.57 19.81
C LEU A 58 6.85 6.35 19.44
N ASN A 59 6.16 5.75 20.41
CA ASN A 59 5.38 4.53 20.25
C ASN A 59 6.18 3.35 19.64
N VAL A 60 7.42 3.18 20.09
CA VAL A 60 8.31 2.07 19.70
C VAL A 60 8.78 1.29 20.93
N LYS A 61 9.31 0.08 20.74
CA LYS A 61 9.96 -0.67 21.82
C LYS A 61 11.38 -0.12 22.07
N PRO A 62 11.91 -0.18 23.31
CA PRO A 62 13.30 0.22 23.56
C PRO A 62 14.33 -0.46 22.64
N ASP A 63 14.12 -1.73 22.32
CA ASP A 63 14.99 -2.53 21.43
C ASP A 63 15.06 -1.97 20.00
N TYR A 64 14.05 -1.21 19.56
CA TYR A 64 14.04 -0.54 18.26
C TYR A 64 15.29 0.33 18.07
N PHE A 65 15.71 1.04 19.12
CA PHE A 65 16.85 1.95 19.04
C PHE A 65 18.19 1.24 18.83
N PHE A 66 18.24 -0.07 19.07
CA PHE A 66 19.46 -0.87 18.95
C PHE A 66 19.40 -1.86 17.79
N ARG A 67 18.29 -1.91 17.04
CA ARG A 67 18.16 -2.77 15.86
C ARG A 67 19.21 -2.36 14.82
N PRO A 68 20.14 -3.25 14.43
CA PRO A 68 21.10 -2.95 13.38
C PRO A 68 20.40 -2.65 12.05
N PHE A 69 21.03 -1.83 11.21
CA PHE A 69 20.61 -1.68 9.81
C PHE A 69 21.30 -2.80 9.03
N THR A 70 20.64 -3.96 8.97
CA THR A 70 21.18 -5.17 8.31
C THR A 70 20.97 -5.14 6.80
N VAL A 71 19.95 -4.39 6.36
CA VAL A 71 19.64 -4.17 4.95
C VAL A 71 19.78 -2.69 4.65
N ASP A 72 20.56 -2.36 3.62
CA ASP A 72 20.56 -1.02 3.06
C ASP A 72 19.36 -0.91 2.12
N ILE A 73 18.28 -0.35 2.64
CA ILE A 73 17.21 0.20 1.80
C ILE A 73 17.67 1.62 1.48
N GLY A 74 18.21 1.80 0.27
CA GLY A 74 18.52 3.08 -0.34
C GLY A 74 17.29 3.97 -0.50
N ASN A 75 17.21 4.75 -1.58
CA ASN A 75 16.12 5.71 -1.70
C ASN A 75 14.78 5.01 -2.01
N VAL A 76 13.76 5.33 -1.21
CA VAL A 76 12.36 5.07 -1.56
C VAL A 76 11.84 6.29 -2.34
N GLU A 77 11.76 6.14 -3.66
CA GLU A 77 11.34 7.22 -4.55
C GLU A 77 9.91 7.03 -5.02
N PHE A 78 9.02 7.90 -4.55
CA PHE A 78 7.62 7.92 -5.01
C PHE A 78 7.48 8.66 -6.34
N ARG A 79 6.79 8.05 -7.30
CA ARG A 79 6.62 8.56 -8.68
C ARG A 79 5.75 9.84 -8.74
N LYS A 80 4.87 10.06 -7.77
CA LYS A 80 3.87 11.15 -7.76
C LYS A 80 4.33 12.34 -6.92
N LYS A 81 4.16 13.56 -7.46
CA LYS A 81 4.13 14.79 -6.63
C LYS A 81 2.83 14.76 -5.82
N SER A 82 2.85 14.11 -4.67
CA SER A 82 1.72 14.11 -3.74
C SER A 82 1.41 15.56 -3.32
N ARG A 83 0.13 15.88 -3.12
CA ARG A 83 -0.31 17.12 -2.45
C ARG A 83 0.09 17.16 -0.97
N LEU A 84 0.64 16.06 -0.45
CA LEU A 84 1.07 15.94 0.93
C LEU A 84 2.16 16.95 1.30
N PRO A 85 2.11 17.50 2.53
CA PRO A 85 3.20 18.27 3.09
C PRO A 85 4.52 17.48 3.08
N LYS A 86 5.65 18.19 2.91
CA LYS A 86 7.00 17.56 2.93
C LYS A 86 7.25 16.74 4.21
N LYS A 87 6.73 17.19 5.35
CA LYS A 87 6.84 16.52 6.65
C LYS A 87 6.15 15.14 6.61
N SER A 88 4.89 15.08 6.18
CA SER A 88 4.11 13.85 6.04
C SER A 88 4.74 12.89 5.03
N LEU A 89 5.22 13.39 3.88
CA LEU A 89 5.97 12.57 2.92
C LEU A 89 7.23 11.94 3.52
N SER A 90 7.98 12.70 4.33
CA SER A 90 9.16 12.15 5.00
C SER A 90 8.79 11.08 6.03
N SER A 91 7.68 11.26 6.75
CA SER A 91 7.14 10.28 7.69
C SER A 91 6.73 8.98 6.98
N ILE A 92 6.01 9.08 5.86
CA ILE A 92 5.60 7.94 5.04
C ILE A 92 6.82 7.21 4.49
N ARG A 93 7.77 7.92 3.88
CA ARG A 93 9.02 7.31 3.37
C ARG A 93 9.73 6.53 4.46
N GLU A 94 9.92 7.12 5.63
CA GLU A 94 10.61 6.45 6.74
C GLU A 94 9.83 5.22 7.25
N THR A 95 8.51 5.32 7.32
CA THR A 95 7.63 4.18 7.68
C THR A 95 7.77 3.03 6.71
N VAL A 96 7.76 3.33 5.41
CA VAL A 96 7.93 2.36 4.32
C VAL A 96 9.31 1.75 4.34
N THR A 97 10.36 2.56 4.46
CA THR A 97 11.75 2.09 4.60
C THR A 97 11.87 1.12 5.78
N ASN A 98 11.30 1.44 6.94
CA ASN A 98 11.33 0.54 8.10
C ASN A 98 10.59 -0.78 7.85
N ALA A 99 9.44 -0.73 7.18
CA ALA A 99 8.67 -1.92 6.84
C ALA A 99 9.42 -2.83 5.86
N ILE A 100 9.97 -2.27 4.79
CA ILE A 100 10.75 -3.01 3.79
C ILE A 100 12.03 -3.57 4.40
N GLU A 101 12.73 -2.81 5.24
CA GLU A 101 13.93 -3.30 5.94
C GLU A 101 13.64 -4.59 6.72
N ARG A 102 12.52 -4.63 7.46
CA ARG A 102 12.10 -5.83 8.20
C ARG A 102 11.73 -6.99 7.26
N TYR A 103 11.09 -6.66 6.15
CA TYR A 103 10.67 -7.64 5.15
C TYR A 103 11.88 -8.31 4.50
N VAL A 104 12.81 -7.51 3.99
CA VAL A 104 14.02 -8.01 3.32
C VAL A 104 14.93 -8.74 4.31
N GLU A 105 15.05 -8.25 5.55
CA GLU A 105 15.81 -8.95 6.58
C GLU A 105 15.24 -10.36 6.83
N LEU A 106 13.92 -10.50 6.87
CA LEU A 106 13.24 -11.78 7.04
C LEU A 106 13.40 -12.71 5.83
N GLU A 107 13.31 -12.17 4.60
CA GLU A 107 13.56 -12.93 3.36
C GLU A 107 15.01 -13.43 3.29
N GLN A 108 15.98 -12.62 3.72
CA GLN A 108 17.39 -13.01 3.81
C GLN A 108 17.61 -14.16 4.80
N PHE A 109 16.98 -14.13 5.98
CA PHE A 109 17.05 -15.25 6.93
C PHE A 109 16.53 -16.56 6.34
N LEU A 110 15.47 -16.48 5.53
CA LEU A 110 14.84 -17.64 4.91
C LEU A 110 15.46 -18.04 3.56
N ASN A 111 16.45 -17.29 3.07
CA ASN A 111 17.05 -17.45 1.74
C ASN A 111 15.97 -17.48 0.61
N VAL A 112 14.97 -16.60 0.71
CA VAL A 112 13.92 -16.43 -0.30
C VAL A 112 14.41 -15.46 -1.37
N SER A 113 14.41 -15.88 -2.65
CA SER A 113 14.62 -14.95 -3.76
C SER A 113 13.34 -14.15 -3.99
N ALA A 114 13.44 -12.82 -3.95
CA ALA A 114 12.31 -11.90 -4.10
C ALA A 114 12.50 -11.01 -5.33
N ASP A 115 12.72 -11.63 -6.49
CA ASP A 115 12.95 -10.92 -7.73
C ASP A 115 11.62 -10.54 -8.39
N PHE A 116 11.40 -9.24 -8.52
CA PHE A 116 10.22 -8.72 -9.21
C PHE A 116 10.35 -8.85 -10.73
N HIS A 117 9.30 -9.34 -11.37
CA HIS A 117 9.18 -9.39 -12.83
C HIS A 117 7.92 -8.65 -13.31
N ASN A 118 8.09 -7.65 -14.18
CA ASN A 118 6.98 -6.98 -14.87
C ASN A 118 6.72 -7.66 -16.23
N PRO A 119 5.65 -8.48 -16.37
CA PRO A 119 5.35 -9.18 -17.62
C PRO A 119 4.90 -8.24 -18.74
N ILE A 120 4.45 -7.03 -18.42
CA ILE A 120 3.89 -6.06 -19.37
C ILE A 120 4.81 -4.87 -19.61
N LYS A 121 6.09 -4.96 -19.23
CA LYS A 121 7.07 -3.87 -19.39
C LYS A 121 7.21 -3.39 -20.84
N ASP A 122 7.07 -4.31 -21.79
CA ASP A 122 7.25 -4.09 -23.22
C ASP A 122 5.94 -3.66 -23.92
N ASN A 123 4.80 -3.65 -23.21
CA ASN A 123 3.53 -3.15 -23.72
C ASN A 123 3.53 -1.61 -23.71
N LEU A 124 3.78 -0.99 -24.87
CA LEU A 124 3.70 0.46 -25.01
C LEU A 124 2.25 0.95 -25.10
N ILE A 125 1.78 1.63 -24.05
CA ILE A 125 0.41 2.11 -23.91
C ILE A 125 0.22 3.47 -24.61
N ARG A 126 -0.66 3.51 -25.61
CA ARG A 126 -1.07 4.72 -26.35
C ARG A 126 -2.54 5.08 -26.09
N ASN A 127 -3.39 4.07 -25.87
CA ASN A 127 -4.83 4.27 -25.72
C ASN A 127 -5.45 3.22 -24.77
N GLY A 128 -6.78 3.23 -24.66
CA GLY A 128 -7.51 2.33 -23.78
C GLY A 128 -7.51 0.87 -24.22
N GLU A 129 -7.44 0.57 -25.51
CA GLU A 129 -7.39 -0.81 -26.00
C GLU A 129 -6.03 -1.45 -25.68
N ASP A 130 -4.94 -0.69 -25.76
CA ASP A 130 -3.62 -1.15 -25.31
C ASP A 130 -3.64 -1.54 -23.82
N VAL A 131 -4.43 -0.83 -23.00
CA VAL A 131 -4.60 -1.15 -21.58
C VAL A 131 -5.36 -2.47 -21.41
N GLU A 132 -6.45 -2.71 -22.13
CA GLU A 132 -7.19 -3.97 -22.02
C GLU A 132 -6.30 -5.16 -22.44
N ASN A 133 -5.54 -5.01 -23.53
CA ASN A 133 -4.59 -6.03 -24.00
C ASN A 133 -3.47 -6.29 -22.97
N ALA A 134 -2.92 -5.23 -22.38
CA ALA A 134 -1.90 -5.36 -21.34
C ALA A 134 -2.46 -6.07 -20.09
N VAL A 135 -3.68 -5.76 -19.67
CA VAL A 135 -4.32 -6.43 -18.52
C VAL A 135 -4.57 -7.90 -18.81
N LEU A 136 -5.06 -8.25 -20.00
CA LEU A 136 -5.25 -9.65 -20.37
C LEU A 136 -3.92 -10.42 -20.36
N HIS A 137 -2.85 -9.82 -20.91
CA HIS A 137 -1.50 -10.38 -20.84
C HIS A 137 -1.03 -10.57 -19.39
N LEU A 138 -1.19 -9.55 -18.55
CA LEU A 138 -0.84 -9.59 -17.13
C LEU A 138 -1.54 -10.73 -16.38
N LEU A 139 -2.86 -10.84 -16.53
CA LEU A 139 -3.67 -11.86 -15.84
C LEU A 139 -3.31 -13.29 -16.28
N ASN A 140 -2.98 -13.47 -17.56
CA ASN A 140 -2.50 -14.75 -18.10
C ASN A 140 -1.14 -15.14 -17.51
N GLU A 141 -0.16 -14.24 -17.53
CA GLU A 141 1.17 -14.48 -16.96
C GLU A 141 1.11 -14.72 -15.46
N TRP A 142 0.22 -14.01 -14.76
CA TRP A 142 0.02 -14.18 -13.32
C TRP A 142 -0.84 -15.39 -12.96
N LYS A 143 -1.50 -16.02 -13.94
CA LYS A 143 -2.48 -17.11 -13.78
C LYS A 143 -3.61 -16.73 -12.82
N ALA A 144 -4.03 -15.48 -12.86
CA ALA A 144 -5.08 -14.93 -11.99
C ALA A 144 -6.50 -15.27 -12.46
N GLY A 145 -6.65 -15.69 -13.73
CA GLY A 145 -7.95 -15.92 -14.36
C GLY A 145 -8.71 -14.63 -14.63
N LEU A 146 -9.98 -14.77 -15.02
CA LEU A 146 -10.87 -13.64 -15.38
C LEU A 146 -12.03 -13.41 -14.39
N ASN A 147 -12.09 -14.23 -13.34
CA ASN A 147 -13.10 -14.12 -12.28
C ASN A 147 -12.71 -13.05 -11.24
N ALA A 148 -13.62 -12.77 -10.31
CA ALA A 148 -13.36 -11.86 -9.20
C ALA A 148 -12.09 -12.25 -8.42
N LEU A 149 -11.21 -11.27 -8.22
CA LEU A 149 -10.01 -11.44 -7.40
C LEU A 149 -10.41 -11.54 -5.91
N PRO A 150 -10.03 -12.60 -5.17
CA PRO A 150 -10.43 -12.75 -3.77
C PRO A 150 -9.69 -11.77 -2.85
N ASN A 151 -8.43 -11.46 -3.15
CA ASN A 151 -7.57 -10.54 -2.40
C ASN A 151 -6.51 -9.98 -3.35
N VAL A 152 -6.61 -8.71 -3.70
CA VAL A 152 -5.65 -8.02 -4.59
C VAL A 152 -4.33 -7.81 -3.87
N ILE A 153 -4.33 -7.42 -2.61
CA ILE A 153 -3.09 -7.14 -1.86
C ILE A 153 -2.22 -8.40 -1.73
N GLU A 154 -2.82 -9.54 -1.39
CA GLU A 154 -2.10 -10.82 -1.34
C GLU A 154 -1.57 -11.21 -2.72
N LEU A 155 -2.37 -11.06 -3.78
CA LEU A 155 -1.92 -11.32 -5.15
C LEU A 155 -0.68 -10.48 -5.51
N LEU A 156 -0.64 -9.19 -5.14
CA LEU A 156 0.52 -8.34 -5.44
C LEU A 156 1.77 -8.74 -4.65
N GLU A 157 1.61 -9.08 -3.37
CA GLU A 157 2.70 -9.56 -2.51
C GLU A 157 3.26 -10.91 -3.01
N ASP A 158 2.42 -11.80 -3.54
CA ASP A 158 2.83 -13.03 -4.21
C ASP A 158 3.62 -12.79 -5.51
N LYS A 159 3.48 -11.60 -6.10
CA LYS A 159 4.27 -11.16 -7.27
C LYS A 159 5.43 -10.24 -6.88
N GLU A 160 5.85 -10.29 -5.62
CA GLU A 160 6.97 -9.52 -5.06
C GLU A 160 6.79 -7.99 -5.08
N ILE A 161 5.54 -7.52 -5.13
CA ILE A 161 5.20 -6.11 -4.96
C ILE A 161 4.80 -5.88 -3.51
N LYS A 162 5.59 -5.09 -2.79
CA LYS A 162 5.35 -4.86 -1.36
C LYS A 162 4.24 -3.83 -1.17
N VAL A 163 3.18 -4.19 -0.47
CA VAL A 163 2.02 -3.33 -0.21
C VAL A 163 2.00 -2.95 1.27
N ILE A 164 2.29 -1.68 1.56
CA ILE A 164 2.37 -1.14 2.91
C ILE A 164 1.11 -0.33 3.21
N GLU A 165 0.30 -0.83 4.14
CA GLU A 165 -0.84 -0.09 4.66
C GLU A 165 -0.41 0.87 5.77
N ILE A 166 -0.77 2.15 5.62
CA ILE A 166 -0.48 3.18 6.64
C ILE A 166 -1.80 3.75 7.16
N GLU A 167 -1.89 3.87 8.48
CA GLU A 167 -2.92 4.68 9.15
C GLU A 167 -2.45 6.13 9.14
N ASP A 168 -2.84 6.87 8.11
CA ASP A 168 -2.56 8.29 8.03
C ASP A 168 -3.84 9.12 8.12
N ARG A 169 -3.73 10.21 8.88
CA ARG A 169 -4.79 11.21 9.04
C ARG A 169 -4.78 12.23 7.90
N ASP A 170 -3.68 12.33 7.18
CA ASP A 170 -3.56 13.18 6.01
C ASP A 170 -4.22 12.49 4.81
N GLU A 171 -5.05 13.25 4.06
CA GLU A 171 -5.79 12.78 2.89
C GLU A 171 -4.86 12.44 1.70
N PHE A 172 -4.14 11.33 1.77
CA PHE A 172 -3.52 10.72 0.60
C PHE A 172 -4.29 9.49 0.15
N ASP A 173 -4.39 9.32 -1.17
CA ASP A 173 -5.02 8.15 -1.77
C ASP A 173 -4.09 6.94 -1.73
N GLY A 174 -3.00 7.03 -2.48
CA GLY A 174 -1.95 6.02 -2.52
C GLY A 174 -0.66 6.64 -3.05
N LEU A 175 0.44 5.90 -2.87
CA LEU A 175 1.75 6.23 -3.43
C LEU A 175 2.39 4.96 -3.96
N SER A 176 2.98 5.04 -5.13
CA SER A 176 3.82 3.98 -5.70
C SER A 176 5.26 4.46 -5.86
N GLY A 177 6.20 3.55 -5.71
CA GLY A 177 7.61 3.82 -5.86
C GLY A 177 8.47 2.57 -5.89
N TRP A 178 9.78 2.79 -5.88
CA TRP A 178 10.77 1.74 -5.86
C TRP A 178 11.67 1.91 -4.65
N ALA A 179 12.01 0.81 -4.00
CA ALA A 179 13.10 0.72 -3.04
C ALA A 179 14.29 0.01 -3.71
N ASN A 180 15.49 0.57 -3.59
CA ASN A 180 16.71 0.04 -4.24
C ASN A 180 16.59 -0.13 -5.76
N ASP A 181 15.74 0.66 -6.40
CA ASP A 181 15.44 0.59 -7.85
C ASP A 181 14.92 -0.78 -8.35
N SER A 182 14.67 -1.74 -7.46
CA SER A 182 14.32 -3.12 -7.80
C SER A 182 13.11 -3.68 -7.09
N ILE A 183 12.78 -3.16 -5.89
CA ILE A 183 11.64 -3.62 -5.10
C ILE A 183 10.47 -2.64 -5.33
N PRO A 184 9.41 -3.05 -6.04
CA PRO A 184 8.24 -2.21 -6.22
C PRO A 184 7.45 -2.13 -4.93
N VAL A 185 7.01 -0.91 -4.60
CA VAL A 185 6.30 -0.62 -3.37
C VAL A 185 5.04 0.18 -3.66
N ILE A 186 3.94 -0.25 -3.06
CA ILE A 186 2.67 0.47 -3.04
C ILE A 186 2.34 0.80 -1.59
N VAL A 187 1.94 2.05 -1.36
CA VAL A 187 1.47 2.55 -0.06
C VAL A 187 0.02 2.93 -0.22
N VAL A 188 -0.84 2.43 0.67
CA VAL A 188 -2.27 2.73 0.65
C VAL A 188 -2.76 3.09 2.05
N ASN A 189 -3.75 3.98 2.11
CA ASN A 189 -4.41 4.29 3.38
C ASN A 189 -5.22 3.09 3.87
N LYS A 190 -4.90 2.59 5.06
CA LYS A 190 -5.56 1.44 5.68
C LYS A 190 -7.05 1.67 5.91
N SER A 191 -7.46 2.92 6.14
CA SER A 191 -8.82 3.32 6.53
C SER A 191 -9.81 3.37 5.37
N PHE A 192 -9.37 3.11 4.14
CA PHE A 192 -10.27 3.12 2.98
C PHE A 192 -11.24 1.94 2.99
N PRO A 193 -12.50 2.17 2.54
CA PRO A 193 -13.41 1.09 2.18
C PRO A 193 -12.74 0.13 1.20
N ILE A 194 -13.08 -1.16 1.27
CA ILE A 194 -12.36 -2.23 0.56
C ILE A 194 -12.32 -1.97 -0.96
N GLU A 195 -13.42 -1.58 -1.57
CA GLU A 195 -13.50 -1.35 -3.02
C GLU A 195 -12.66 -0.14 -3.45
N ARG A 196 -12.61 0.91 -2.61
CA ARG A 196 -11.71 2.05 -2.84
C ARG A 196 -10.27 1.61 -2.70
N LYS A 197 -9.94 0.82 -1.67
CA LYS A 197 -8.60 0.30 -1.43
C LYS A 197 -8.11 -0.53 -2.62
N ARG A 198 -8.90 -1.49 -3.10
CA ARG A 198 -8.61 -2.33 -4.27
C ARG A 198 -8.32 -1.50 -5.51
N LEU A 199 -9.20 -0.54 -5.83
CA LEU A 199 -9.03 0.32 -6.99
C LEU A 199 -7.78 1.21 -6.85
N THR A 200 -7.53 1.77 -5.67
CA THR A 200 -6.34 2.60 -5.41
C THR A 200 -5.05 1.80 -5.54
N VAL A 201 -4.98 0.60 -4.93
CA VAL A 201 -3.81 -0.28 -5.04
C VAL A 201 -3.52 -0.63 -6.50
N LEU A 202 -4.54 -0.97 -7.28
CA LEU A 202 -4.38 -1.30 -8.70
C LEU A 202 -4.07 -0.06 -9.57
N HIS A 203 -4.54 1.12 -9.19
CA HIS A 203 -4.17 2.36 -9.86
C HIS A 203 -2.68 2.67 -9.63
N GLU A 204 -2.18 2.49 -8.41
CA GLU A 204 -0.76 2.63 -8.08
C GLU A 204 0.08 1.53 -8.74
N LEU A 205 -0.45 0.31 -8.86
CA LEU A 205 0.17 -0.76 -9.67
C LEU A 205 0.31 -0.35 -11.13
N ALA A 206 -0.71 0.26 -11.73
CA ALA A 206 -0.62 0.75 -13.11
C ALA A 206 0.53 1.75 -13.29
N HIS A 207 0.75 2.62 -12.30
CA HIS A 207 1.90 3.53 -12.27
C HIS A 207 3.24 2.82 -12.11
N LEU A 208 3.30 1.58 -11.63
CA LEU A 208 4.55 0.81 -11.59
C LEU A 208 4.77 0.03 -12.88
N LEU A 209 3.71 -0.55 -13.44
CA LEU A 209 3.83 -1.52 -14.54
C LEU A 209 3.76 -0.91 -15.94
N LEU A 210 2.96 0.14 -16.14
CA LEU A 210 2.65 0.63 -17.49
C LEU A 210 3.75 1.54 -18.06
N SER A 211 4.16 1.19 -19.27
CA SER A 211 5.03 2.00 -20.13
C SER A 211 4.18 2.84 -21.06
N PHE A 212 4.11 4.15 -20.83
CA PHE A 212 3.29 5.07 -21.64
C PHE A 212 4.07 5.66 -22.81
N HIS A 213 3.39 5.85 -23.94
CA HIS A 213 3.92 6.64 -25.05
C HIS A 213 4.27 8.07 -24.58
N PRO A 214 5.43 8.64 -25.01
CA PRO A 214 5.90 9.94 -24.52
C PRO A 214 4.91 11.08 -24.77
N ASP A 215 4.17 11.04 -25.89
CA ASP A 215 3.21 12.08 -26.30
C ASP A 215 1.94 12.14 -25.43
N LEU A 216 1.71 11.17 -24.56
CA LEU A 216 0.54 11.20 -23.68
C LEU A 216 0.72 12.22 -22.55
N ASP A 217 -0.24 13.13 -22.46
CA ASP A 217 -0.34 14.08 -21.35
C ASP A 217 -0.64 13.36 -20.02
N GLN A 218 -0.35 14.02 -18.90
CA GLN A 218 -0.54 13.42 -17.57
C GLN A 218 -1.99 13.05 -17.28
N LYS A 219 -2.98 13.85 -17.72
CA LYS A 219 -4.40 13.58 -17.47
C LYS A 219 -4.84 12.31 -18.21
N THR A 220 -4.34 12.11 -19.42
CA THR A 220 -4.58 10.88 -20.20
C THR A 220 -3.92 9.68 -19.53
N LYS A 221 -2.68 9.79 -19.05
CA LYS A 221 -1.99 8.72 -18.30
C LYS A 221 -2.78 8.33 -17.04
N GLU A 222 -3.22 9.28 -16.23
CA GLU A 222 -4.03 9.00 -15.03
C GLU A 222 -5.34 8.28 -15.37
N ARG A 223 -6.03 8.69 -16.44
CA ARG A 223 -7.25 8.02 -16.91
C ARG A 223 -6.96 6.57 -17.31
N LEU A 224 -5.85 6.32 -18.00
CA LEU A 224 -5.45 4.97 -18.40
C LEU A 224 -5.06 4.10 -17.18
N CYS A 225 -4.44 4.68 -16.15
CA CYS A 225 -4.19 3.98 -14.88
C CYS A 225 -5.50 3.56 -14.18
N TYR A 226 -6.52 4.43 -14.14
CA TYR A 226 -7.84 4.05 -13.62
C TYR A 226 -8.52 2.97 -14.48
N ARG A 227 -8.40 3.06 -15.81
CA ARG A 227 -8.91 2.03 -16.71
C ARG A 227 -8.24 0.68 -16.45
N PHE A 228 -6.92 0.67 -16.28
CA PHE A 228 -6.16 -0.52 -15.89
C PHE A 228 -6.69 -1.11 -14.58
N ALA A 229 -6.87 -0.28 -13.55
CA ALA A 229 -7.38 -0.74 -12.26
C ALA A 229 -8.77 -1.37 -12.35
N GLY A 230 -9.69 -0.76 -13.10
CA GLY A 230 -11.01 -1.33 -13.37
C GLY A 230 -10.94 -2.61 -14.18
N ALA A 231 -10.02 -2.69 -15.16
CA ALA A 231 -9.83 -3.86 -16.00
C ALA A 231 -9.25 -5.07 -15.25
N VAL A 232 -8.35 -4.84 -14.30
CA VAL A 232 -7.82 -5.94 -13.46
C VAL A 232 -8.90 -6.48 -12.53
N LEU A 233 -9.81 -5.65 -12.01
CA LEU A 233 -10.89 -6.11 -11.13
C LEU A 233 -11.99 -6.88 -11.86
N ILE A 234 -12.33 -6.46 -13.07
CA ILE A 234 -13.34 -7.10 -13.91
C ILE A 234 -12.91 -7.00 -15.38
N PRO A 235 -12.25 -8.02 -15.95
CA PRO A 235 -11.75 -8.00 -17.33
C PRO A 235 -12.81 -7.72 -18.38
N LYS A 236 -12.40 -7.32 -19.58
CA LYS A 236 -13.32 -6.85 -20.63
C LYS A 236 -14.36 -7.91 -20.98
N GLU A 237 -13.94 -9.16 -21.15
CA GLU A 237 -14.85 -10.27 -21.43
C GLU A 237 -15.87 -10.46 -20.30
N THR A 238 -15.40 -10.59 -19.06
CA THR A 238 -16.23 -10.74 -17.87
C THR A 238 -17.21 -9.58 -17.69
N PHE A 239 -16.77 -8.34 -17.96
CA PHE A 239 -17.64 -7.17 -17.87
C PHE A 239 -18.81 -7.25 -18.86
N PHE A 240 -18.55 -7.69 -20.10
CA PHE A 240 -19.61 -7.87 -21.09
C PHE A 240 -20.55 -9.01 -20.76
N GLU A 241 -20.08 -10.09 -20.14
CA GLU A 241 -20.94 -11.18 -19.65
C GLU A 241 -21.91 -10.69 -18.56
N GLU A 242 -21.44 -9.84 -17.64
CA GLU A 242 -22.25 -9.29 -16.54
C GLU A 242 -23.23 -8.19 -16.99
N MET A 243 -22.81 -7.30 -17.89
CA MET A 243 -23.56 -6.07 -18.23
C MET A 243 -24.21 -6.09 -19.62
N GLY A 244 -23.74 -6.95 -20.52
CA GLY A 244 -23.98 -6.87 -21.95
C GLY A 244 -23.14 -5.78 -22.65
N GLU A 245 -23.13 -5.81 -23.98
CA GLU A 245 -22.29 -4.93 -24.81
C GLU A 245 -22.89 -3.53 -25.05
N ASN A 246 -24.21 -3.36 -24.95
CA ASN A 246 -24.87 -2.08 -25.21
C ASN A 246 -26.10 -1.90 -24.32
N ARG A 247 -26.15 -0.80 -23.57
CA ARG A 247 -27.20 -0.53 -22.58
C ARG A 247 -27.70 0.91 -22.67
N SER A 248 -29.00 1.06 -22.85
CA SER A 248 -29.67 2.36 -22.73
C SER A 248 -30.02 2.69 -21.28
N ARG A 249 -30.27 1.69 -20.42
CA ARG A 249 -30.61 1.85 -18.99
C ARG A 249 -29.92 0.77 -18.15
N ILE A 250 -29.50 1.16 -16.96
CA ILE A 250 -28.89 0.30 -15.95
C ILE A 250 -29.61 0.59 -14.62
N SER A 251 -30.05 -0.45 -13.91
CA SER A 251 -30.64 -0.30 -12.59
C SER A 251 -29.57 -0.33 -11.49
N LEU A 252 -29.85 0.33 -10.37
CA LEU A 252 -28.93 0.32 -9.22
C LEU A 252 -28.73 -1.10 -8.64
N PRO A 253 -29.76 -1.96 -8.50
CA PRO A 253 -29.55 -3.34 -8.01
C PRO A 253 -28.58 -4.17 -8.84
N GLU A 254 -28.57 -4.03 -10.17
CA GLU A 254 -27.59 -4.71 -11.04
C GLU A 254 -26.16 -4.25 -10.72
N LEU A 255 -25.95 -2.94 -10.52
CA LEU A 255 -24.64 -2.39 -10.15
C LEU A 255 -24.19 -2.86 -8.76
N ILE A 256 -25.12 -2.99 -7.82
CA ILE A 256 -24.86 -3.52 -6.48
C ILE A 256 -24.39 -4.97 -6.56
N ALA A 257 -25.07 -5.82 -7.35
CA ALA A 257 -24.67 -7.22 -7.52
C ALA A 257 -23.24 -7.37 -8.06
N ILE A 258 -22.86 -6.55 -9.05
CA ILE A 258 -21.49 -6.53 -9.60
C ILE A 258 -20.49 -6.03 -8.54
N LYS A 259 -20.83 -4.99 -7.79
CA LYS A 259 -19.98 -4.47 -6.70
C LYS A 259 -19.69 -5.54 -5.66
N GLU A 260 -20.72 -6.23 -5.19
CA GLU A 260 -20.63 -7.27 -4.17
C GLU A 260 -19.87 -8.52 -4.65
N THR A 261 -19.89 -8.79 -5.96
CA THR A 261 -19.17 -9.92 -6.56
C THR A 261 -17.69 -9.62 -6.80
N TYR A 262 -17.38 -8.46 -7.41
CA TYR A 262 -16.04 -8.16 -7.93
C TYR A 262 -15.20 -7.23 -7.04
N GLY A 263 -15.81 -6.62 -6.01
CA GLY A 263 -15.11 -5.71 -5.10
C GLY A 263 -14.73 -4.38 -5.76
N ILE A 264 -15.60 -3.87 -6.63
CA ILE A 264 -15.43 -2.63 -7.39
C ILE A 264 -16.58 -1.66 -7.07
N SER A 265 -16.29 -0.36 -6.92
CA SER A 265 -17.32 0.63 -6.58
C SER A 265 -18.31 0.86 -7.73
N ILE A 266 -19.54 1.27 -7.40
CA ILE A 266 -20.57 1.56 -8.41
C ILE A 266 -20.11 2.64 -9.38
N GLN A 267 -19.40 3.65 -8.87
CA GLN A 267 -18.80 4.67 -9.73
C GLN A 267 -17.75 4.12 -10.70
N ALA A 268 -16.94 3.15 -10.27
CA ALA A 268 -15.93 2.52 -11.11
C ALA A 268 -16.56 1.56 -12.14
N ILE A 269 -17.63 0.85 -11.78
CA ILE A 269 -18.41 0.03 -12.72
C ILE A 269 -18.97 0.91 -13.84
N MET A 270 -19.59 2.05 -13.50
CA MET A 270 -20.15 2.97 -14.49
C MET A 270 -19.06 3.65 -15.35
N ALA A 271 -17.89 3.92 -14.77
CA ALA A 271 -16.75 4.43 -15.55
C ALA A 271 -16.26 3.38 -16.55
N ARG A 272 -16.18 2.11 -16.14
CA ARG A 272 -15.80 1.00 -17.02
C ARG A 272 -16.84 0.75 -18.11
N ALA A 273 -18.13 0.81 -17.80
CA ALA A 273 -19.20 0.72 -18.79
C ALA A 273 -19.04 1.79 -19.88
N ARG A 274 -18.70 3.03 -19.51
CA ARG A 274 -18.41 4.10 -20.46
C ARG A 274 -17.12 3.80 -21.25
N ASP A 275 -16.05 3.40 -20.57
CA ASP A 275 -14.74 3.17 -21.19
C ASP A 275 -14.76 2.03 -22.24
N LEU A 276 -15.66 1.07 -22.06
CA LEU A 276 -15.93 -0.05 -22.98
C LEU A 276 -17.04 0.24 -24.01
N GLY A 277 -17.68 1.41 -23.95
CA GLY A 277 -18.75 1.79 -24.88
C GLY A 277 -20.11 1.14 -24.61
N VAL A 278 -20.28 0.46 -23.47
CA VAL A 278 -21.57 -0.13 -23.03
C VAL A 278 -22.63 0.94 -22.80
N ILE A 279 -22.20 2.11 -22.32
CA ILE A 279 -23.05 3.30 -22.17
C ILE A 279 -22.45 4.52 -22.87
N SER A 280 -23.30 5.46 -23.26
CA SER A 280 -22.87 6.73 -23.82
C SER A 280 -22.27 7.66 -22.76
N GLU A 281 -21.47 8.64 -23.21
CA GLU A 281 -20.91 9.69 -22.35
C GLU A 281 -22.03 10.48 -21.66
N GLU A 282 -23.13 10.77 -22.36
CA GLU A 282 -24.27 11.51 -21.80
C GLU A 282 -24.88 10.73 -20.62
N ARG A 283 -25.05 9.41 -20.76
CA ARG A 283 -25.55 8.55 -19.68
C ARG A 283 -24.61 8.58 -18.48
N PHE A 284 -23.30 8.49 -18.72
CA PHE A 284 -22.31 8.58 -17.65
C PHE A 284 -22.33 9.93 -16.93
N ILE A 285 -22.45 11.05 -17.66
CA ILE A 285 -22.60 12.39 -17.09
C ILE A 285 -23.86 12.49 -16.22
N HIS A 286 -25.00 11.96 -16.69
CA HIS A 286 -26.23 11.91 -15.90
C HIS A 286 -26.07 11.12 -14.60
N PHE A 287 -25.42 9.95 -14.67
CA PHE A 287 -25.09 9.15 -13.49
C PHE A 287 -24.19 9.92 -12.52
N ARG A 288 -23.13 10.59 -13.01
CA ARG A 288 -22.25 11.42 -12.17
C ARG A 288 -22.99 12.54 -11.46
N LYS A 289 -23.93 13.21 -12.14
CA LYS A 289 -24.80 14.23 -11.53
C LYS A 289 -25.68 13.62 -10.43
N TRP A 290 -26.25 12.45 -10.67
CA TRP A 290 -27.06 11.72 -9.68
C TRP A 290 -26.26 11.32 -8.43
N MET A 291 -25.01 10.87 -8.60
CA MET A 291 -24.10 10.53 -7.49
C MET A 291 -23.70 11.75 -6.66
N ASN A 292 -23.48 12.90 -7.32
CA ASN A 292 -23.08 14.14 -6.65
C ASN A 292 -24.24 14.90 -5.99
N PHE A 293 -25.47 14.38 -6.04
CA PHE A 293 -26.65 15.02 -5.46
C PHE A 293 -26.61 15.06 -3.91
N SER A 294 -25.89 14.13 -3.28
CA SER A 294 -25.82 14.01 -1.82
C SER A 294 -24.52 13.33 -1.39
N GLU A 295 -24.08 13.56 -0.16
CA GLU A 295 -22.85 12.94 0.37
C GLU A 295 -22.99 11.42 0.50
N GLU A 296 -24.16 10.93 0.90
CA GLU A 296 -24.47 9.51 1.07
C GLU A 296 -24.29 8.76 -0.24
N ARG A 297 -24.82 9.29 -1.34
CA ARG A 297 -24.62 8.73 -2.69
C ARG A 297 -23.16 8.78 -3.11
N ARG A 298 -22.47 9.91 -2.91
CA ARG A 298 -21.04 10.03 -3.25
C ARG A 298 -20.19 8.98 -2.51
N LYS A 299 -20.57 8.63 -1.28
CA LYS A 299 -19.95 7.60 -0.45
C LYS A 299 -20.54 6.20 -0.65
N GLU A 300 -21.52 6.04 -1.55
CA GLU A 300 -22.21 4.77 -1.82
C GLU A 300 -22.86 4.14 -0.56
N LEU A 301 -23.27 4.95 0.41
CA LEU A 301 -23.87 4.46 1.65
C LEU A 301 -25.21 3.75 1.37
N GLY A 302 -25.34 2.52 1.86
CA GLY A 302 -26.52 1.69 1.65
C GLY A 302 -26.64 1.10 0.23
N MET A 303 -25.57 1.13 -0.57
CA MET A 303 -25.53 0.58 -1.92
C MET A 303 -24.72 -0.72 -2.00
N GLY A 304 -24.96 -1.63 -1.05
CA GLY A 304 -24.22 -2.90 -0.90
C GLY A 304 -22.75 -2.72 -0.52
N GLU A 305 -22.09 -3.83 -0.20
CA GLU A 305 -20.67 -3.85 0.16
C GLU A 305 -20.01 -5.17 -0.25
N TYR A 306 -18.78 -5.08 -0.75
CA TYR A 306 -17.98 -6.28 -0.97
C TYR A 306 -17.47 -6.83 0.36
N ILE A 307 -17.76 -8.11 0.62
CA ILE A 307 -17.31 -8.82 1.82
C ILE A 307 -16.08 -9.66 1.47
N GLY A 308 -14.91 -9.16 1.84
CA GLY A 308 -13.64 -9.87 1.61
C GLY A 308 -12.52 -9.41 2.52
N ARG A 309 -11.33 -9.96 2.31
CA ARG A 309 -10.11 -9.60 3.04
C ARG A 309 -9.12 -8.97 2.10
N GLU A 310 -8.61 -7.81 2.49
CA GLU A 310 -7.75 -7.00 1.64
C GLU A 310 -6.51 -6.55 2.42
N TYR A 311 -5.72 -7.55 2.81
CA TYR A 311 -4.41 -7.46 3.45
C TYR A 311 -3.61 -8.72 3.12
N SER A 312 -2.28 -8.65 3.16
CA SER A 312 -1.43 -9.82 2.92
C SER A 312 -1.05 -10.51 4.24
N SER A 313 -0.96 -11.83 4.17
CA SER A 313 -0.47 -12.71 5.22
C SER A 313 1.00 -13.11 5.04
N ARG A 314 1.61 -12.78 3.90
CA ARG A 314 2.96 -13.22 3.50
C ARG A 314 4.03 -12.89 4.53
N PHE A 315 4.13 -11.65 5.01
CA PHE A 315 5.11 -11.29 6.04
C PHE A 315 4.95 -12.14 7.32
N LYS A 316 3.70 -12.34 7.77
CA LYS A 316 3.42 -13.19 8.95
C LYS A 316 3.78 -14.64 8.70
N GLN A 317 3.46 -15.18 7.52
CA GLN A 317 3.79 -16.54 7.13
C GLN A 317 5.31 -16.77 7.16
N LEU A 318 6.08 -15.88 6.52
CA LEU A 318 7.54 -15.92 6.56
C LEU A 318 8.04 -15.83 8.02
N LEU A 319 7.45 -14.96 8.83
CA LEU A 319 7.87 -14.74 10.21
C LEU A 319 7.68 -15.99 11.07
N TYR A 320 6.50 -16.61 10.99
CA TYR A 320 6.20 -17.84 11.72
C TYR A 320 7.02 -19.01 11.20
N ARG A 321 7.27 -19.11 9.89
CA ARG A 321 8.17 -20.12 9.33
C ARG A 321 9.58 -19.97 9.90
N ALA A 322 10.15 -18.76 9.87
CA ALA A 322 11.49 -18.50 10.38
C ALA A 322 11.62 -18.78 11.89
N ALA A 323 10.57 -18.49 12.66
CA ALA A 323 10.53 -18.77 14.09
C ALA A 323 10.36 -20.28 14.39
N SER A 324 9.48 -20.97 13.65
CA SER A 324 9.20 -22.40 13.85
C SER A 324 10.37 -23.29 13.45
N GLU A 325 11.09 -22.91 12.39
CA GLU A 325 12.32 -23.57 11.93
C GLU A 325 13.57 -23.15 12.74
N GLU A 326 13.38 -22.38 13.82
CA GLU A 326 14.45 -21.86 14.68
C GLU A 326 15.56 -21.05 13.97
N ILE A 327 15.31 -20.61 12.73
CA ILE A 327 16.21 -19.75 11.95
C ILE A 327 16.42 -18.41 12.67
N ILE A 328 15.36 -17.90 13.30
CA ILE A 328 15.41 -16.74 14.18
C ILE A 328 14.79 -17.07 15.55
N SER A 329 15.32 -16.46 16.61
CA SER A 329 14.73 -16.59 17.94
C SER A 329 13.35 -15.96 18.03
N MET A 330 12.50 -16.43 18.95
CA MET A 330 11.20 -15.82 19.27
C MET A 330 11.30 -14.33 19.58
N SER A 331 12.37 -13.92 20.27
CA SER A 331 12.63 -12.51 20.58
C SER A 331 12.90 -11.68 19.32
N LYS A 332 13.64 -12.24 18.35
CA LYS A 332 13.87 -11.61 17.05
C LYS A 332 12.58 -11.57 16.23
N ALA A 333 11.78 -12.64 16.24
CA ALA A 333 10.51 -12.68 15.53
C ALA A 333 9.51 -11.65 16.09
N ALA A 334 9.34 -11.58 17.41
CA ALA A 334 8.51 -10.55 18.05
C ALA A 334 9.00 -9.12 17.73
N ASN A 335 10.32 -8.92 17.67
CA ASN A 335 10.91 -7.63 17.28
C ASN A 335 10.56 -7.27 15.82
N LEU A 336 10.67 -8.21 14.88
CA LEU A 336 10.27 -8.01 13.49
C LEU A 336 8.76 -7.75 13.34
N ALA A 337 7.92 -8.44 14.11
CA ALA A 337 6.47 -8.19 14.16
C ALA A 337 6.08 -6.87 14.85
N ASN A 338 7.01 -6.18 15.53
CA ASN A 338 6.73 -5.04 16.42
C ASN A 338 5.74 -5.35 17.57
N ILE A 339 5.67 -6.59 18.04
CA ILE A 339 4.80 -7.01 19.16
C ILE A 339 5.61 -7.40 20.40
N LYS A 340 4.93 -7.67 21.53
CA LYS A 340 5.63 -8.16 22.73
C LYS A 340 6.00 -9.64 22.54
N LEU A 341 7.11 -10.07 23.13
CA LEU A 341 7.51 -11.49 23.12
C LEU A 341 6.41 -12.40 23.69
N ALA A 342 5.76 -11.99 24.77
CA ALA A 342 4.66 -12.76 25.35
C ALA A 342 3.50 -12.94 24.35
N GLU A 343 3.12 -11.87 23.65
CA GLU A 343 2.07 -11.88 22.63
C GLU A 343 2.45 -12.78 21.44
N PHE A 344 3.69 -12.71 20.96
CA PHE A 344 4.17 -13.60 19.90
C PHE A 344 4.19 -15.08 20.32
N ARG A 345 4.51 -15.37 21.59
CA ARG A 345 4.47 -16.74 22.12
C ARG A 345 3.06 -17.29 22.19
N ASP A 346 2.07 -16.45 22.48
CA ASP A 346 0.66 -16.85 22.49
C ASP A 346 0.15 -17.10 21.07
N GLU A 347 0.65 -16.37 20.06
CA GLU A 347 0.30 -16.58 18.64
C GLU A 347 0.96 -17.83 18.04
N LEU A 348 2.20 -18.15 18.43
CA LEU A 348 2.97 -19.23 17.82
C LEU A 348 2.81 -20.54 18.60
N VAL A 349 1.91 -21.39 18.12
CA VAL A 349 1.81 -22.80 18.53
C VAL A 349 2.47 -23.65 17.45
N ALA A 350 3.71 -24.10 17.69
CA ALA A 350 4.38 -25.07 16.83
C ALA A 350 3.77 -26.47 17.05
N ILE A 351 3.50 -27.18 15.95
CA ILE A 351 2.90 -28.53 15.95
C ILE A 351 3.97 -29.58 15.65
#